data_AF-A0A3D5NRI7-F1
#
_entry.id   AF-A0A3D5NRI7-F1
#
_cell.length_a   1.000
_cell.length_b   1.000
_cell.length_c   1.000
_cell.angle_alpha   90.00
_cell.angle_beta   90.00
_cell.angle_gamma   90.00
#
_symmetry.space_group_name_H-M   'P 1'
#
loop_
_entity.id
_entity.type
_entity.pdbx_description
1 polymer ?
#
loop_
_entity_poly.entity_id
_entity_poly.type
_entity_poly.pdbx_seq_one_letter_code
_entity_poly.pdbx_strand_id
1 'polypeptide(L)'
;MIRKAAVASLFAALVLSGCSAQQSTMSATQKKAVENSLVYISESDFSFKDRINKKKFEIRSVTSGELQFVWNDDLQMEESALDTSDWVITIGDTSGHDFAVMICDSRTSEVLGYIPIE
;
A
#
# COMPACT_ATOMS: atom_id res chain seq x y z
N MET A 1 -3.89 -37.27 36.00
CA MET A 1 -3.52 -36.61 34.72
C MET A 1 -4.74 -36.61 33.82
N ILE A 2 -5.49 -35.50 33.78
CA ILE A 2 -6.67 -35.36 32.91
C ILE A 2 -6.36 -34.19 31.97
N ARG A 3 -6.22 -34.50 30.68
CA ARG A 3 -5.93 -33.51 29.64
C ARG A 3 -7.20 -32.75 29.28
N LYS A 4 -6.98 -31.46 29.06
CA LYS A 4 -7.94 -30.36 28.98
C LYS A 4 -8.72 -30.32 27.66
N ALA A 5 -9.95 -29.81 27.80
CA ALA A 5 -10.66 -28.86 26.95
C ALA A 5 -11.03 -29.27 25.51
N ALA A 6 -12.32 -29.58 25.35
CA ALA A 6 -13.07 -29.23 24.14
C ALA A 6 -13.59 -27.79 24.29
N VAL A 7 -13.29 -26.93 23.32
CA VAL A 7 -14.09 -25.73 23.01
C VAL A 7 -14.14 -25.62 21.49
N ALA A 8 -15.27 -26.03 20.93
CA ALA A 8 -15.73 -25.59 19.63
C ALA A 8 -16.44 -24.24 19.78
N SER A 9 -16.57 -23.50 18.67
CA SER A 9 -17.32 -22.23 18.48
C SER A 9 -16.42 -20.98 18.52
N LEU A 10 -16.55 -19.95 17.66
CA LEU A 10 -17.38 -19.64 16.49
C LEU A 10 -17.00 -18.18 16.10
N PHE A 11 -17.13 -17.81 14.82
CA PHE A 11 -17.06 -16.42 14.27
C PHE A 11 -15.71 -15.67 14.38
N ALA A 12 -15.25 -14.89 13.41
CA ALA A 12 -15.95 -14.18 12.35
C ALA A 12 -15.07 -14.12 11.08
N ALA A 13 -15.66 -14.44 9.94
CA ALA A 13 -15.15 -13.98 8.66
C ALA A 13 -15.42 -12.46 8.58
N LEU A 14 -14.38 -11.66 8.83
CA LEU A 14 -14.44 -10.22 8.61
C LEU A 14 -14.36 -9.98 7.10
N VAL A 15 -15.50 -10.05 6.41
CA VAL A 15 -15.61 -9.57 5.03
C VAL A 15 -15.62 -8.05 5.10
N LEU A 16 -14.44 -7.44 5.08
CA LEU A 16 -14.32 -5.99 4.88
C LEU A 16 -14.67 -5.68 3.42
N SER A 17 -15.95 -5.49 3.17
CA SER A 17 -16.48 -4.69 2.05
C SER A 17 -16.10 -3.21 2.21
N GLY A 18 -14.80 -2.92 2.35
CA GLY A 18 -14.27 -1.60 2.69
C GLY A 18 -14.07 -0.65 1.49
N CYS A 19 -14.16 -1.16 0.25
CA CYS A 19 -13.78 -0.36 -0.92
C CYS A 19 -14.64 0.91 -1.14
N SER A 20 -15.89 0.95 -0.64
CA SER A 20 -16.79 2.08 -0.90
C SER A 20 -16.73 3.21 0.14
N ALA A 21 -16.34 2.93 1.39
CA ALA A 21 -16.34 3.94 2.46
C ALA A 21 -15.04 4.76 2.48
N GLN A 22 -13.94 4.20 1.97
CA GLN A 22 -12.61 4.79 2.04
C GLN A 22 -12.45 6.00 1.10
N GLN A 23 -13.13 6.02 -0.05
CA GLN A 23 -13.07 7.13 -1.02
C GLN A 23 -13.79 8.41 -0.56
N SER A 24 -14.75 8.31 0.35
CA SER A 24 -15.56 9.45 0.83
C SER A 24 -14.86 10.32 1.88
N THR A 25 -13.80 9.84 2.52
CA THR A 25 -13.07 10.54 3.60
C THR A 25 -11.68 11.06 3.20
N MET A 26 -11.20 10.72 2.00
CA MET A 26 -9.89 11.15 1.52
C MET A 26 -9.85 12.64 1.13
N SER A 27 -8.74 13.29 1.44
CA SER A 27 -8.44 14.63 0.92
C SER A 27 -8.25 14.61 -0.60
N ALA A 28 -8.37 15.77 -1.25
CA ALA A 28 -8.10 15.89 -2.69
C ALA A 28 -6.66 15.45 -3.04
N THR A 29 -5.70 15.81 -2.19
CA THR A 29 -4.28 15.43 -2.33
C THR A 29 -4.09 13.91 -2.24
N GLN A 30 -4.72 13.25 -1.28
CA GLN A 30 -4.68 11.78 -1.18
C GLN A 30 -5.31 11.09 -2.39
N LYS A 31 -6.42 11.63 -2.91
CA LYS A 31 -7.03 11.11 -4.15
C LYS A 31 -6.07 11.23 -5.32
N LYS A 32 -5.41 12.38 -5.46
CA LYS A 32 -4.44 12.62 -6.52
C LYS A 32 -3.21 11.71 -6.40
N ALA A 33 -2.73 11.46 -5.19
CA ALA A 33 -1.60 10.55 -4.96
C ALA A 33 -1.93 9.10 -5.34
N VAL A 34 -3.16 8.63 -5.05
CA VAL A 34 -3.65 7.31 -5.52
C VAL A 34 -3.75 7.27 -7.04
N GLU A 35 -4.30 8.31 -7.68
CA GLU A 35 -4.37 8.38 -9.15
C GLU A 35 -2.97 8.32 -9.78
N ASN A 36 -2.02 9.10 -9.28
CA ASN A 36 -0.65 9.11 -9.77
C ASN A 36 0.03 7.74 -9.55
N SER A 37 -0.22 7.10 -8.40
CA SER A 37 0.25 5.73 -8.12
C SER A 37 -0.30 4.70 -9.12
N LEU A 38 -1.58 4.80 -9.48
CA LEU A 38 -2.20 3.91 -10.46
C LEU A 38 -1.62 4.09 -11.87
N VAL A 39 -1.30 5.33 -12.26
CA VAL A 39 -0.61 5.63 -13.52
C VAL A 39 0.78 5.00 -13.51
N TYR A 40 1.58 5.25 -12.46
CA TYR A 40 2.92 4.68 -12.32
C TYR A 40 2.92 3.15 -12.46
N ILE A 41 2.03 2.46 -11.74
CA ILE A 41 1.90 0.99 -11.80
C ILE A 41 1.55 0.52 -13.22
N SER A 42 0.72 1.25 -13.96
CA SER A 42 0.35 0.85 -15.32
C SER A 42 1.50 0.96 -16.31
N GLU A 43 2.36 1.94 -16.11
CA GLU A 43 3.51 2.25 -16.96
C GLU A 43 4.78 1.49 -16.56
N SER A 44 4.86 0.97 -15.33
CA SER A 44 6.03 0.23 -14.82
C SER A 44 6.23 -1.15 -15.45
N ASP A 45 7.41 -1.74 -15.27
CA ASP A 45 7.73 -3.11 -15.71
C ASP A 45 7.35 -4.19 -14.70
N PHE A 46 6.48 -3.90 -13.73
CA PHE A 46 6.05 -4.88 -12.74
C PHE A 46 5.29 -6.03 -13.41
N SER A 47 5.82 -7.25 -13.27
CA SER A 47 5.26 -8.47 -13.87
C SER A 47 3.85 -8.83 -13.38
N PHE A 48 3.41 -8.22 -12.27
CA PHE A 48 2.11 -8.46 -11.65
C PHE A 48 1.09 -7.32 -11.83
N LYS A 49 1.45 -6.22 -12.52
CA LYS A 49 0.64 -4.98 -12.59
C LYS A 49 -0.80 -5.17 -13.07
N ASP A 50 -1.02 -6.14 -13.95
CA ASP A 50 -2.34 -6.44 -14.51
C ASP A 50 -3.23 -7.29 -13.58
N ARG A 51 -2.63 -7.95 -12.58
CA ARG A 51 -3.34 -8.76 -11.58
C ARG A 51 -3.74 -7.97 -10.33
N ILE A 52 -3.14 -6.81 -10.12
CA ILE A 52 -3.44 -5.94 -8.98
C ILE A 52 -4.91 -5.49 -9.01
N ASN A 53 -5.63 -5.73 -7.93
CA ASN A 53 -6.96 -5.15 -7.75
C ASN A 53 -6.85 -3.65 -7.39
N LYS A 54 -6.84 -2.80 -8.42
CA LYS A 54 -6.69 -1.33 -8.34
C LYS A 54 -7.82 -0.60 -7.57
N LYS A 55 -8.90 -1.30 -7.20
CA LYS A 55 -9.99 -0.73 -6.39
C LYS A 55 -9.75 -0.86 -4.88
N LYS A 56 -8.82 -1.72 -4.46
CA LYS A 56 -8.43 -1.94 -3.07
C LYS A 56 -7.14 -1.18 -2.81
N PHE A 57 -7.14 -0.26 -1.85
CA PHE A 57 -5.93 0.42 -1.43
C PHE A 57 -6.01 0.90 0.03
N GLU A 58 -4.86 1.18 0.60
CA GLU A 58 -4.67 1.77 1.93
C GLU A 58 -3.67 2.92 1.83
N ILE A 59 -3.87 3.97 2.64
CA ILE A 59 -2.94 5.10 2.74
C ILE A 59 -2.57 5.27 4.22
N ARG A 60 -1.28 5.39 4.50
CA ARG A 60 -0.74 5.73 5.82
C ARG A 60 0.53 6.55 5.68
N SER A 61 1.00 7.13 6.78
CA SER A 61 2.34 7.72 6.81
C SER A 61 3.42 6.65 6.69
N VAL A 62 4.51 7.00 6.02
CA VAL A 62 5.73 6.19 5.99
C VAL A 62 6.42 6.21 7.36
N THR A 63 7.02 5.09 7.74
CA THR A 63 7.83 4.99 8.95
C THR A 63 9.30 5.17 8.62
N SER A 64 10.11 5.64 9.58
CA SER A 64 11.56 5.82 9.37
C SER A 64 12.26 4.53 8.93
N GLY A 65 11.80 3.37 9.40
CA GLY A 65 12.37 2.07 8.99
C GLY A 65 12.06 1.67 7.55
N GLU A 66 11.07 2.30 6.91
CA GLU A 66 10.67 2.01 5.53
C GLU A 66 11.40 2.86 4.50
N LEU A 67 11.86 4.06 4.89
CA LEU A 67 12.56 4.99 4.00
C LEU A 67 13.78 4.35 3.32
N GLN A 68 14.49 3.50 4.04
CA GLN A 68 15.65 2.77 3.52
C GLN A 68 15.30 1.70 2.48
N PHE A 69 14.02 1.36 2.27
CA PHE A 69 13.61 0.32 1.32
C PHE A 69 12.94 0.89 0.08
N VAL A 70 13.02 2.20 -0.12
CA VAL A 70 12.36 2.88 -1.25
C VAL A 70 13.28 2.89 -2.46
N TRP A 71 12.72 2.51 -3.61
CA TRP A 71 13.39 2.42 -4.90
C TRP A 71 12.70 3.32 -5.92
N ASN A 72 13.48 3.84 -6.86
CA ASN A 72 13.03 4.58 -8.04
C ASN A 72 13.93 4.15 -9.22
N ASP A 73 13.33 3.62 -10.30
CA ASP A 73 14.05 3.20 -11.51
C ASP A 73 15.33 2.38 -11.24
N ASP A 74 15.19 1.31 -10.45
CA ASP A 74 16.28 0.40 -10.02
C ASP A 74 17.37 1.03 -9.14
N LEU A 75 17.15 2.27 -8.66
CA LEU A 75 18.03 2.93 -7.70
C LEU A 75 17.34 3.04 -6.34
N GLN A 76 18.03 2.60 -5.29
CA GLN A 76 17.61 2.87 -3.92
C GLN A 76 17.70 4.38 -3.66
N MET A 77 16.62 4.96 -3.13
CA MET A 77 16.56 6.39 -2.86
C MET A 77 17.37 6.78 -1.63
N GLU A 78 18.02 7.93 -1.68
CA GLU A 78 18.67 8.55 -0.53
C GLU A 78 17.62 9.03 0.47
N GLU A 79 17.82 8.74 1.77
CA GLU A 79 16.89 9.11 2.85
C GLU A 79 16.60 10.61 2.88
N SER A 80 17.54 11.47 2.46
CA SER A 80 17.35 12.92 2.43
C SER A 80 16.24 13.43 1.49
N ALA A 81 15.78 12.60 0.55
CA ALA A 81 14.70 12.92 -0.38
C ALA A 81 13.31 12.48 0.14
N LEU A 82 13.26 11.78 1.27
CA LEU A 82 12.06 11.19 1.84
C LEU A 82 11.92 11.58 3.31
N ASP A 83 10.70 11.76 3.81
CA ASP A 83 10.47 12.00 5.22
C ASP A 83 9.18 11.34 5.73
N THR A 84 8.99 11.29 7.05
CA THR A 84 7.84 10.60 7.67
C THR A 84 6.49 11.29 7.44
N SER A 85 6.47 12.44 6.79
CA SER A 85 5.23 13.06 6.30
C SER A 85 4.75 12.41 5.01
N ASP A 86 5.63 11.74 4.25
CA ASP A 86 5.28 11.05 3.02
C ASP A 86 4.29 9.91 3.25
N TRP A 87 3.55 9.56 2.21
CA TRP A 87 2.54 8.52 2.26
C TRP A 87 3.04 7.22 1.68
N VAL A 88 2.73 6.14 2.38
CA VAL A 88 2.70 4.79 1.84
C VAL A 88 1.30 4.52 1.31
N ILE A 89 1.21 4.22 0.02
CA ILE A 89 -0.02 3.83 -0.66
C ILE A 89 0.12 2.38 -1.11
N THR A 90 -0.56 1.48 -0.39
CA THR A 90 -0.63 0.06 -0.77
C THR A 90 -1.81 -0.14 -1.70
N ILE A 91 -1.59 -0.62 -2.93
CA ILE A 91 -2.64 -0.87 -3.93
C ILE A 91 -2.71 -2.36 -4.23
N GLY A 92 -3.87 -2.98 -4.05
CA GLY A 92 -4.09 -4.40 -4.28
C GLY A 92 -4.44 -5.20 -3.02
N ASP A 93 -4.40 -6.52 -3.15
CA ASP A 93 -4.67 -7.44 -2.05
C ASP A 93 -3.37 -8.00 -1.48
N THR A 94 -3.08 -7.69 -0.22
CA THR A 94 -1.86 -8.12 0.47
C THR A 94 -1.91 -9.56 0.99
N SER A 95 -2.95 -10.34 0.68
CA SER A 95 -3.00 -11.77 0.99
C SER A 95 -2.12 -12.63 0.07
N GLY A 96 -1.72 -12.09 -1.08
CA GLY A 96 -0.73 -12.67 -2.00
C GLY A 96 0.27 -11.59 -2.45
N HIS A 97 0.89 -11.77 -3.62
CA HIS A 97 1.88 -10.82 -4.18
C HIS A 97 1.30 -9.90 -5.28
N ASP A 98 -0.03 -9.88 -5.45
CA ASP A 98 -0.71 -9.04 -6.45
C ASP A 98 -1.08 -7.67 -5.87
N PHE A 99 -0.08 -6.97 -5.35
CA PHE A 99 -0.19 -5.61 -4.81
C PHE A 99 1.11 -4.83 -5.04
N ALA A 100 1.04 -3.51 -4.95
CA ALA A 100 2.20 -2.61 -5.00
C ALA A 100 2.21 -1.68 -3.80
N VAL A 101 3.39 -1.26 -3.36
CA VAL A 101 3.58 -0.31 -2.26
C VAL A 101 4.28 0.93 -2.82
N MET A 102 3.53 2.02 -2.96
CA MET A 102 4.02 3.28 -3.52
C MET A 102 4.34 4.27 -2.42
N ILE A 103 5.40 5.07 -2.62
CA ILE A 103 5.75 6.19 -1.75
C ILE A 103 5.43 7.49 -2.47
N CYS A 104 4.66 8.37 -1.83
CA CYS A 104 4.21 9.63 -2.41
C CYS A 104 4.49 10.82 -1.51
N ASP A 105 4.94 11.94 -2.09
CA ASP A 105 5.08 13.20 -1.37
C ASP A 105 3.70 13.72 -0.95
N SER A 106 3.51 13.94 0.34
CA SER A 106 2.22 14.32 0.92
C SER A 106 1.78 15.75 0.56
N ARG A 107 2.69 16.59 0.07
CA ARG A 107 2.46 17.98 -0.34
C ARG A 107 2.18 18.08 -1.84
N THR A 108 2.92 17.34 -2.68
CA THR A 108 2.81 17.42 -4.14
C THR A 108 1.94 16.31 -4.76
N SER A 109 1.65 15.24 -4.01
CA SER A 109 0.99 14.02 -4.50
C SER A 109 1.81 13.23 -5.54
N GLU A 110 3.06 13.57 -5.76
CA GLU A 110 3.92 12.89 -6.73
C GLU A 110 4.42 11.56 -6.17
N VAL A 111 4.54 10.56 -7.06
CA VAL A 111 5.15 9.27 -6.71
C VAL A 111 6.66 9.49 -6.64
N LEU A 112 7.24 9.26 -5.46
CA LEU A 112 8.67 9.37 -5.23
C LEU A 112 9.37 8.05 -5.59
N GLY A 113 8.72 6.93 -5.29
CA GLY A 113 9.26 5.60 -5.54
C GLY A 113 8.30 4.51 -5.07
N TYR A 114 8.83 3.31 -4.88
CA TYR A 114 8.10 2.13 -4.41
C TYR A 114 8.95 1.28 -3.46
N ILE A 115 8.29 0.44 -2.65
CA ILE A 115 8.98 -0.59 -1.87
C ILE A 115 8.82 -1.92 -2.62
N PRO A 116 9.92 -2.57 -3.05
CA PRO A 116 9.87 -3.88 -3.68
C PRO A 116 9.22 -4.93 -2.77
N ILE A 117 8.44 -5.82 -3.36
CA ILE A 117 7.80 -6.94 -2.64
C ILE A 117 8.54 -8.21 -3.06
N GLU A 118 9.07 -8.93 -2.08
CA GLU A 118 9.69 -10.25 -2.25
C GLU A 118 8.65 -11.38 -2.31
#